data_AF-A0A9E0T8L1-F1
#
_entry.id   AF-A0A9E0T8L1-F1
#
_cell.length_a   1.000
_cell.length_b   1.000
_cell.length_c   1.000
_cell.angle_alpha   90.00
_cell.angle_beta   90.00
_cell.angle_gamma   90.00
#
_symmetry.space_group_name_H-M   'P 1'
#
loop_
_entity.id
_entity.type
_entity.pdbx_description
1 polymer ?
#
loop_
_entity_poly.entity_id
_entity_poly.type
_entity_poly.pdbx_seq_one_letter_code
_entity_poly.pdbx_strand_id
1 'polypeptide(L)'
;MLRNSTAHVRLALGVGQSTVMRLRGGYWPKDARKLLDAWESYKGRTASQQSRWFLRRVQAGGVVAHAGQAWSSPGLADRVGETIACARSRAGLLAQTLELPSQRFELGALHAQA
;
A
#
# COMPACT_ATOMS: atom_id res chain seq x y z
N MET A 1 22.27 -6.53 1.50
CA MET A 1 22.33 -5.06 1.37
C MET A 1 21.72 -4.42 2.61
N LEU A 2 22.52 -3.65 3.35
CA LEU A 2 22.19 -3.13 4.68
C LEU A 2 21.00 -2.15 4.65
N ARG A 3 19.84 -2.60 5.15
CA ARG A 3 18.62 -1.78 5.32
C ARG A 3 18.79 -0.59 6.28
N ASN A 4 19.95 -0.50 6.96
CA ASN A 4 20.23 0.47 8.02
C ASN A 4 21.26 1.55 7.60
N SER A 5 21.56 1.70 6.30
CA SER A 5 22.48 2.76 5.86
C SER A 5 21.83 4.14 5.93
N THR A 6 22.60 5.18 6.25
CA THR A 6 22.11 6.58 6.25
C THR A 6 21.58 7.00 4.88
N ALA A 7 22.17 6.47 3.81
CA ALA A 7 21.71 6.65 2.44
C ALA A 7 20.29 6.06 2.22
N HIS A 8 20.01 4.89 2.80
CA HIS A 8 18.67 4.29 2.73
C HIS A 8 17.64 5.16 3.44
N VAL A 9 17.95 5.66 4.64
CA VAL A 9 17.05 6.56 5.40
C VAL A 9 16.78 7.85 4.63
N ARG A 10 17.82 8.42 4.01
CA ARG A 10 17.72 9.63 3.17
C ARG A 10 16.72 9.43 2.03
N LEU A 11 16.86 8.33 1.30
CA LEU A 11 15.99 7.98 0.18
C LEU A 11 14.57 7.62 0.64
N ALA A 12 14.45 6.86 1.73
CA ALA A 12 13.18 6.37 2.25
C ALA A 12 12.27 7.49 2.78
N LEU A 13 12.87 8.46 3.48
CA LEU A 13 12.15 9.55 4.14
C LEU A 13 12.23 10.88 3.38
N GLY A 14 13.02 10.98 2.31
CA GLY A 14 13.18 12.23 1.55
C GLY A 14 13.81 13.38 2.33
N VAL A 15 14.55 13.07 3.40
CA VAL A 15 15.20 14.07 4.27
C VAL A 15 16.64 14.34 3.85
N GLY A 16 17.19 15.50 4.19
CA GLY A 16 18.59 15.83 3.90
C GLY A 16 19.59 15.01 4.72
N GLN A 17 20.82 14.85 4.20
CA GLN A 17 21.90 14.09 4.87
C GLN A 17 22.20 14.63 6.28
N SER A 18 22.22 15.95 6.44
CA SER A 18 22.45 16.62 7.73
C SER A 18 21.36 16.29 8.75
N THR A 19 20.11 16.15 8.31
CA THR A 19 18.98 15.74 9.16
C THR A 19 19.14 14.30 9.62
N VAL A 20 19.54 13.38 8.73
CA VAL A 20 19.81 11.97 9.09
C VAL A 20 20.92 11.88 10.14
N MET A 21 22.00 12.64 9.98
CA MET A 21 23.10 12.63 10.95
C MET A 21 22.71 13.21 12.31
N ARG A 22 21.90 14.28 12.34
CA ARG A 22 21.35 14.84 13.59
C ARG A 22 20.45 13.85 14.31
N LEU A 23 19.53 13.21 13.58
CA LEU A 23 18.66 12.17 14.14
C LEU A 23 19.46 10.98 14.69
N ARG A 24 20.51 10.54 13.97
CA ARG A 24 21.42 9.49 14.44
C ARG A 24 22.15 9.88 15.73
N GLY A 25 22.45 11.17 15.91
CA GLY A 25 23.03 11.72 17.14
C GLY A 25 22.01 12.01 18.25
N GLY A 26 20.74 11.64 18.09
CA GLY A 26 19.68 11.87 19.09
C GLY A 26 19.06 13.27 19.04
N TYR A 27 19.44 14.11 18.09
CA TYR A 27 18.90 15.46 17.94
C TYR A 27 17.61 15.45 17.12
N TRP A 28 16.51 15.78 17.78
CA TRP A 28 15.20 15.94 17.15
C TRP A 28 15.01 17.37 16.62
N PRO A 29 14.41 17.54 15.43
CA PRO A 29 14.06 18.87 14.93
C PRO A 29 12.96 19.51 15.79
N LYS A 30 13.00 20.83 15.94
CA LYS A 30 11.96 21.60 16.65
C LYS A 30 10.56 21.39 16.05
N ASP A 31 10.49 21.17 14.74
CA ASP A 31 9.27 20.77 14.04
C ASP A 31 9.44 19.38 13.45
N ALA A 32 8.81 18.39 14.07
CA ALA A 32 8.88 16.99 13.66
C ALA A 32 7.78 16.58 12.66
N ARG A 33 6.83 17.46 12.33
CA ARG A 33 5.64 17.11 11.51
C ARG A 33 6.03 16.52 10.16
N LYS A 34 6.94 17.18 9.44
CA LYS A 34 7.43 16.71 8.14
C LYS A 34 8.12 15.33 8.21
N LEU A 35 8.79 15.03 9.33
CA LEU A 35 9.43 13.73 9.52
C LEU A 35 8.40 12.63 9.81
N LEU A 36 7.38 12.95 10.61
CA LEU A 36 6.27 12.05 10.87
C LEU A 36 5.45 11.79 9.60
N ASP A 37 5.15 12.80 8.80
CA ASP A 37 4.44 12.65 7.52
C ASP A 37 5.25 11.77 6.54
N ALA A 38 6.56 11.99 6.48
CA ALA A 38 7.45 11.17 5.67
C ALA A 38 7.52 9.71 6.16
N TRP A 39 7.51 9.50 7.48
CA TRP A 39 7.46 8.18 8.10
C TRP A 39 6.13 7.49 7.85
N GLU A 40 4.99 8.16 8.00
CA GLU A 40 3.67 7.61 7.68
C GLU A 40 3.57 7.26 6.19
N SER A 41 4.09 8.10 5.31
CA SER A 41 4.18 7.80 3.87
C SER A 41 5.06 6.59 3.58
N TYR A 42 6.23 6.49 4.23
CA TYR A 42 7.12 5.34 4.10
C TYR A 42 6.47 4.06 4.63
N LYS A 43 5.80 4.13 5.78
CA LYS A 43 5.01 3.02 6.31
C LYS A 43 3.89 2.63 5.37
N GLY A 44 3.13 3.56 4.81
CA GLY A 44 2.08 3.26 3.83
C GLY A 44 2.63 2.53 2.58
N ARG A 45 3.78 2.98 2.05
CA ARG A 45 4.47 2.31 0.94
C ARG A 45 4.97 0.91 1.32
N THR A 46 5.55 0.77 2.50
CA THR A 46 6.29 -0.44 2.93
C THR A 46 5.41 -1.47 3.66
N ALA A 47 4.34 -1.06 4.33
CA ALA A 47 3.38 -1.93 5.04
C ALA A 47 2.69 -2.89 4.08
N SER A 48 2.56 -2.51 2.80
CA SER A 48 2.14 -3.39 1.72
C SER A 48 3.02 -4.65 1.53
N GLN A 49 4.25 -4.66 2.07
CA GLN A 49 5.15 -5.82 2.04
C GLN A 49 5.00 -6.76 3.24
N GLN A 50 4.31 -6.38 4.33
CA GLN A 50 4.35 -7.14 5.60
C GLN A 50 3.00 -7.71 6.07
N SER A 51 1.85 -7.19 5.64
CA SER A 51 0.53 -7.79 5.91
C SER A 51 -0.11 -8.25 4.59
N ARG A 52 -0.11 -9.57 4.35
CA ARG A 52 -0.44 -10.17 3.05
C ARG A 52 -1.85 -9.90 2.54
N TRP A 53 -2.82 -9.64 3.41
CA TRP A 53 -4.23 -9.46 3.04
C TRP A 53 -4.83 -8.21 3.72
N PHE A 54 -5.63 -7.44 2.98
CA PHE A 54 -6.33 -6.25 3.45
C PHE A 54 -7.76 -6.21 2.91
N LEU A 55 -8.70 -5.64 3.68
CA LEU A 55 -10.11 -5.63 3.27
C LEU A 55 -10.41 -4.46 2.33
N ARG A 56 -11.26 -4.71 1.32
CA ARG A 56 -11.80 -3.70 0.41
C ARG A 56 -13.26 -3.99 0.09
N ARG A 57 -14.01 -2.93 -0.14
CA ARG A 57 -15.41 -3.02 -0.58
C ARG A 57 -15.47 -2.94 -2.10
N VAL A 58 -16.20 -3.86 -2.72
CA VAL A 58 -16.48 -3.84 -4.16
C VAL A 58 -17.44 -2.70 -4.46
N GLN A 59 -17.00 -1.77 -5.29
CA GLN A 59 -17.76 -0.63 -5.78
C GLN A 59 -18.61 -1.02 -7.00
N ALA A 60 -19.49 -0.12 -7.42
CA ALA A 60 -20.27 -0.27 -8.65
C ALA A 60 -19.36 -0.64 -9.84
N GLY A 61 -19.85 -1.54 -10.69
CA GLY A 61 -19.08 -2.09 -11.82
C GLY A 61 -18.04 -3.15 -11.43
N GLY A 62 -18.10 -3.70 -10.22
CA GLY A 62 -17.18 -4.76 -9.79
C GLY A 62 -15.75 -4.25 -9.57
N VAL A 63 -15.61 -3.04 -9.03
CA VAL A 63 -14.32 -2.35 -8.92
C VAL A 63 -13.81 -2.30 -7.48
N VAL A 64 -12.51 -2.51 -7.30
CA VAL A 64 -11.82 -2.37 -6.02
C VAL A 64 -10.73 -1.30 -6.14
N ALA A 65 -10.78 -0.29 -5.26
CA ALA A 65 -9.75 0.74 -5.18
C ALA A 65 -8.61 0.30 -4.25
N HIS A 66 -7.38 0.27 -4.79
CA HIS A 66 -6.20 -0.03 -4.00
C HIS A 66 -4.97 0.74 -4.51
N ALA A 67 -4.24 1.37 -3.58
CA ALA A 67 -3.02 2.13 -3.87
C ALA A 67 -3.18 3.19 -4.99
N GLY A 68 -4.32 3.89 -5.01
CA GLY A 68 -4.62 4.92 -6.02
C GLY A 68 -4.99 4.38 -7.40
N GLN A 69 -5.15 3.06 -7.55
CA GLN A 69 -5.55 2.41 -8.79
C GLN A 69 -6.89 1.67 -8.62
N ALA A 70 -7.65 1.60 -9.71
CA ALA A 70 -8.86 0.79 -9.80
C ALA A 70 -8.52 -0.60 -10.34
N TRP A 71 -9.08 -1.63 -9.71
CA TRP A 71 -8.83 -3.03 -10.05
C TRP A 71 -10.17 -3.73 -10.26
N SER A 72 -10.25 -4.64 -11.22
CA SER A 72 -11.47 -5.41 -11.48
C SER A 72 -11.18 -6.80 -12.05
N SER A 73 -12.21 -7.64 -12.03
CA SER A 73 -12.26 -8.97 -12.61
C SER A 73 -13.72 -9.27 -12.98
N PRO A 74 -14.01 -10.06 -14.03
CA PRO A 74 -15.38 -10.44 -14.36
C PRO A 74 -16.16 -11.03 -13.17
N GLY A 75 -15.48 -11.80 -12.30
CA GLY A 75 -16.10 -12.39 -11.11
C GLY A 75 -16.46 -11.42 -9.99
N LEU A 76 -16.10 -10.12 -10.09
CA LEU A 76 -16.49 -9.08 -9.13
C LEU A 76 -17.78 -8.35 -9.52
N ALA A 77 -18.28 -8.49 -10.75
CA ALA A 77 -19.47 -7.78 -11.22
C ALA A 77 -20.70 -8.11 -10.36
N ASP A 78 -20.85 -9.36 -9.94
CA ASP A 78 -21.97 -9.84 -9.12
C ASP A 78 -21.76 -9.63 -7.61
N ARG A 79 -20.63 -9.03 -7.22
CA ARG A 79 -20.16 -8.91 -5.83
C ARG A 79 -20.26 -7.47 -5.31
N VAL A 80 -20.97 -6.58 -6.03
CA VAL A 80 -21.05 -5.16 -5.70
C VAL A 80 -21.60 -4.97 -4.29
N GLY A 81 -20.88 -4.22 -3.47
CA GLY A 81 -21.23 -4.01 -2.06
C GLY A 81 -20.69 -5.08 -1.10
N GLU A 82 -20.05 -6.14 -1.57
CA GLU A 82 -19.37 -7.09 -0.68
C GLU A 82 -18.04 -6.53 -0.18
N THR A 83 -17.64 -6.96 1.01
CA THR A 83 -16.28 -6.75 1.53
C THR A 83 -15.47 -8.01 1.24
N ILE A 84 -14.34 -7.84 0.55
CA ILE A 84 -13.43 -8.91 0.17
C ILE A 84 -12.04 -8.67 0.74
N ALA A 85 -11.27 -9.75 0.92
CA ALA A 85 -9.87 -9.69 1.25
C ALA A 85 -9.04 -9.56 -0.04
N CYS A 86 -8.06 -8.66 -0.04
CA CYS A 86 -7.19 -8.41 -1.18
C CYS A 86 -5.71 -8.52 -0.77
N ALA A 87 -4.87 -9.04 -1.65
CA ALA A 87 -3.45 -9.24 -1.45
C ALA A 87 -2.66 -8.77 -2.67
N ARG A 88 -1.53 -8.09 -2.45
CA ARG A 88 -0.58 -7.80 -3.54
C ARG A 88 0.08 -9.11 -3.99
N SER A 89 -0.01 -9.42 -5.28
CA SER A 89 0.70 -10.53 -5.92
C SER A 89 1.84 -10.00 -6.79
N ARG A 90 2.69 -10.89 -7.34
CA ARG A 90 3.75 -10.48 -8.28
C ARG A 90 3.20 -9.90 -9.58
N ALA A 91 2.01 -10.34 -10.00
CA ALA A 91 1.38 -9.96 -11.27
C ALA A 91 0.35 -8.83 -11.11
N GLY A 92 -0.06 -8.48 -9.88
CA GLY A 92 -1.08 -7.47 -9.64
C GLY A 92 -1.73 -7.60 -8.27
N LEU A 93 -3.05 -7.73 -8.26
CA LEU A 93 -3.85 -7.81 -7.05
C LEU A 93 -4.68 -9.09 -7.05
N LEU A 94 -4.64 -9.85 -5.97
CA LEU A 94 -5.46 -11.03 -5.73
C LEU A 94 -6.60 -10.65 -4.80
N ALA A 95 -7.82 -11.05 -5.12
CA ALA A 95 -8.98 -10.94 -4.26
C ALA A 95 -9.44 -12.31 -3.77
N GLN A 96 -10.02 -12.35 -2.58
CA GLN A 96 -10.65 -13.52 -1.97
C GLN A 96 -11.93 -13.10 -1.25
N THR A 97 -13.01 -13.82 -1.48
CA THR A 97 -14.29 -13.63 -0.78
C THR A 97 -14.17 -14.08 0.67
N LEU A 98 -14.97 -13.48 1.54
CA LEU A 98 -14.99 -13.84 2.96
C LEU A 98 -15.95 -14.98 3.27
N GLU A 99 -16.96 -15.19 2.42
CA GLU A 99 -17.91 -16.30 2.55
C GLU A 99 -17.27 -17.64 2.18
N LEU A 100 -17.80 -18.72 2.77
CA LEU A 100 -17.39 -20.10 2.48
C LEU A 100 -18.38 -20.74 1.47
N PRO A 101 -17.88 -21.44 0.43
CA PRO A 101 -16.46 -21.61 0.10
C PRO A 101 -15.84 -20.33 -0.47
N SER A 102 -14.62 -20.01 -0.03
CA SER A 102 -13.93 -18.79 -0.46
C SER A 102 -13.52 -18.89 -1.93
N GLN A 103 -13.91 -17.91 -2.73
CA GLN A 103 -13.52 -17.78 -4.13
C GLN A 103 -12.38 -16.79 -4.28
N ARG A 104 -11.45 -17.05 -5.21
CA ARG A 104 -10.30 -16.19 -5.49
C ARG A 104 -10.35 -15.65 -6.90
N PHE A 105 -9.97 -14.39 -7.05
CA PHE A 105 -9.95 -13.68 -8.33
C PHE A 105 -8.65 -12.94 -8.51
N GLU A 106 -7.99 -13.14 -9.65
CA GLU A 106 -6.93 -12.22 -10.07
C GLU A 106 -7.55 -10.96 -10.65
N LEU A 107 -7.09 -9.81 -10.18
CA LEU A 107 -7.61 -8.51 -10.58
C LEU A 107 -6.61 -7.84 -11.53
N GLY A 108 -7.15 -7.34 -12.64
CA GLY A 108 -6.43 -6.47 -13.56
C GLY A 108 -6.62 -5.01 -13.19
N ALA A 109 -5.58 -4.19 -13.39
CA ALA A 109 -5.69 -2.75 -13.23
C ALA A 109 -6.56 -2.19 -14.37
N LEU A 110 -7.66 -1.53 -14.01
CA LEU A 110 -8.41 -0.70 -14.94
C LEU A 110 -7.53 0.52 -15.22
N HIS A 111 -6.93 0.55 -16.41
CA HIS A 111 -6.24 1.75 -16.85
C HIS A 111 -7.28 2.86 -16.91
N ALA A 112 -7.04 3.97 -16.21
CA ALA A 112 -7.82 5.17 -16.40
C ALA A 112 -7.65 5.56 -17.88
N GLN A 113 -8.67 5.31 -18.70
CA GLN A 113 -8.78 5.99 -19.97
C GLN A 113 -8.95 7.47 -19.60
N ALA A 114 -7.89 8.24 -19.88
CA ALA A 114 -7.91 9.69 -19.81
C ALA A 114 -8.88 10.26 -20.84
#